data_AF-A0A803JNC5-F1
#
_entry.id   AF-A0A803JNC5-F1
#
_cell.length_a   1.000
_cell.length_b   1.000
_cell.length_c   1.000
_cell.angle_alpha   90.00
_cell.angle_beta   90.00
_cell.angle_gamma   90.00
#
_symmetry.space_group_name_H-M   'P 1'
#
loop_
_entity.id
_entity.type
_entity.pdbx_description
1 polymer ?
#
loop_
_entity_poly.entity_id
_entity_poly.type
_entity_poly.pdbx_seq_one_letter_code
_entity_poly.pdbx_strand_id
1 'polypeptide(L)'
;MAGFQRKTPLLGIFSRDDQANYQWLIDSAYSAVPDIRLVYIANDSGETFREEVHKCTFAILYHTATRGRINITNVTDSLYDVELQYLYNILGKENVVVVIDDLEDSSVEKDRILESQPRLGHLARDVFLFSVEEKERIPLFNQQKNVIFDPKVAQLIRLIKDHQQRRQCNVSVSSHNYQLLNISCKELTKKRVSNQPT
;
A
#
# COMPACT_ATOMS: atom_id res chain seq x y z
N MET A 1 -22.90 16.27 11.21
CA MET A 1 -21.73 15.57 11.76
C MET A 1 -21.40 14.42 10.82
N ALA A 2 -20.34 14.52 10.02
CA ALA A 2 -19.96 13.49 9.08
C ALA A 2 -19.39 12.28 9.85
N GLY A 3 -20.06 11.14 9.78
CA GLY A 3 -19.61 9.91 10.41
C GLY A 3 -18.25 9.51 9.85
N PHE A 4 -17.29 9.25 10.75
CA PHE A 4 -16.02 8.61 10.40
C PHE A 4 -16.32 7.16 9.98
N GLN A 5 -16.66 6.94 8.70
CA GLN A 5 -16.67 5.60 8.14
C GLN A 5 -15.22 5.12 8.08
N ARG A 6 -14.87 4.23 9.02
CA ARG A 6 -13.56 3.60 9.07
C ARG A 6 -13.41 2.72 7.84
N LYS A 7 -12.53 3.11 6.93
CA LYS A 7 -12.17 2.32 5.74
C LYS A 7 -11.64 0.95 6.20
N THR A 8 -12.29 -0.12 5.74
CA THR A 8 -11.72 -1.47 5.74
C THR A 8 -10.32 -1.39 5.12
N PRO A 9 -9.39 -2.25 5.56
CA PRO A 9 -8.06 -2.16 5.00
C PRO A 9 -8.08 -2.54 3.54
N LEU A 10 -7.85 -1.54 2.72
CA LEU A 10 -7.88 -1.64 1.28
C LEU A 10 -6.47 -1.44 0.75
N LEU A 11 -5.99 -2.46 0.02
CA LEU A 11 -4.78 -2.37 -0.77
C LEU A 11 -5.16 -1.87 -2.16
N GLY A 12 -4.66 -0.70 -2.56
CA GLY A 12 -4.76 -0.23 -3.93
C GLY A 12 -3.53 -0.63 -4.73
N ILE A 13 -3.72 -1.28 -5.88
CA ILE A 13 -2.69 -1.47 -6.90
C ILE A 13 -3.01 -0.52 -8.04
N PHE A 14 -2.18 0.51 -8.18
CA PHE A 14 -2.34 1.57 -9.16
C PHE A 14 -1.36 1.36 -10.30
N SER A 15 -1.85 1.29 -11.52
CA SER A 15 -1.03 0.96 -12.68
C SER A 15 -1.59 1.60 -13.93
N ARG A 16 -0.72 2.11 -14.82
CA ARG A 16 -1.08 2.35 -16.23
C ARG A 16 -1.17 1.07 -17.01
N ASP A 17 -0.74 -0.06 -16.46
CA ASP A 17 -0.60 -1.30 -17.20
C ASP A 17 -1.86 -2.18 -17.20
N ASP A 18 -1.93 -3.15 -18.11
CA ASP A 18 -2.97 -4.17 -18.09
C ASP A 18 -2.82 -5.10 -16.89
N GLN A 19 -3.94 -5.51 -16.29
CA GLN A 19 -3.96 -6.39 -15.13
C GLN A 19 -3.19 -7.69 -15.36
N ALA A 20 -3.24 -8.25 -16.57
CA ALA A 20 -2.58 -9.51 -16.88
C ALA A 20 -1.08 -9.47 -16.59
N ASN A 21 -0.45 -8.30 -16.72
CA ASN A 21 1.00 -8.14 -16.52
C ASN A 21 1.43 -8.25 -15.05
N TYR A 22 0.51 -7.99 -14.12
CA TYR A 22 0.78 -8.01 -12.67
C TYR A 22 -0.15 -8.95 -11.90
N GLN A 23 -0.72 -9.96 -12.57
CA GLN A 23 -1.56 -10.96 -11.90
C GLN A 23 -0.78 -11.71 -10.80
N TRP A 24 0.51 -11.97 -11.02
CA TRP A 24 1.40 -12.58 -10.03
C TRP A 24 1.46 -11.79 -8.71
N LEU A 25 1.41 -10.45 -8.79
CA LEU A 25 1.45 -9.57 -7.65
C LEU A 25 0.12 -9.59 -6.90
N ILE A 26 -1.00 -9.60 -7.63
CA ILE A 26 -2.34 -9.74 -7.06
C ILE A 26 -2.44 -11.04 -6.27
N ASP A 27 -2.05 -12.15 -6.88
CA ASP A 27 -2.11 -13.48 -6.28
C ASP A 27 -1.24 -13.55 -5.01
N SER A 28 -0.04 -12.98 -5.07
CA SER A 28 0.87 -12.90 -3.92
C SER A 28 0.27 -12.07 -2.77
N ALA A 29 -0.29 -10.89 -3.10
CA ALA A 29 -0.86 -9.96 -2.13
C ALA A 29 -2.15 -10.46 -1.49
N TYR A 30 -2.94 -11.28 -2.20
CA TYR A 30 -4.21 -11.81 -1.70
C TYR A 30 -4.04 -12.64 -0.42
N SER A 31 -2.88 -13.28 -0.25
CA SER A 31 -2.51 -14.01 0.97
C SER A 31 -2.35 -13.12 2.22
N ALA A 32 -2.12 -11.81 2.03
CA ALA A 32 -1.97 -10.84 3.10
C ALA A 32 -3.22 -9.99 3.31
N VAL A 33 -3.88 -9.58 2.22
CA VAL A 33 -5.05 -8.69 2.23
C VAL A 33 -6.01 -9.14 1.14
N PRO A 34 -7.22 -9.63 1.48
CA PRO A 34 -8.19 -10.06 0.46
C PRO A 34 -8.89 -8.89 -0.24
N ASP A 35 -8.95 -7.71 0.38
CA ASP A 35 -9.59 -6.51 -0.19
C ASP A 35 -8.57 -5.69 -0.99
N ILE A 36 -8.43 -6.06 -2.27
CA ILE A 36 -7.53 -5.43 -3.24
C ILE A 36 -8.36 -4.65 -4.27
N ARG A 37 -8.04 -3.37 -4.48
CA ARG A 37 -8.53 -2.58 -5.62
C ARG A 37 -7.47 -2.47 -6.68
N LEU A 38 -7.86 -2.74 -7.92
CA LEU A 38 -7.05 -2.54 -9.09
C LEU A 38 -7.52 -1.24 -9.73
N VAL A 39 -6.60 -0.30 -9.93
CA VAL A 39 -6.93 1.04 -10.40
C VAL A 39 -6.06 1.35 -11.61
N TYR A 40 -6.71 1.46 -12.76
CA TYR A 40 -6.06 1.91 -13.98
C TYR A 40 -5.82 3.43 -13.90
N ILE A 41 -4.57 3.85 -14.06
CA ILE A 41 -4.19 5.26 -14.16
C ILE A 41 -4.35 5.65 -15.63
N ALA A 42 -5.38 6.42 -15.94
CA ALA A 42 -5.57 6.97 -17.28
C ALA A 42 -4.79 8.29 -17.46
N ASN A 43 -4.58 8.67 -18.72
CA ASN A 43 -4.05 9.99 -19.09
C ASN A 43 -5.17 11.05 -19.10
N ASP A 44 -6.00 11.09 -18.05
CA ASP A 44 -7.18 11.96 -17.94
C ASP A 44 -7.05 12.95 -16.78
N SER A 45 -8.17 13.50 -16.30
CA SER A 45 -8.20 14.44 -15.16
C SER A 45 -7.63 13.85 -13.86
N GLY A 46 -7.49 12.52 -13.78
CA GLY A 46 -7.06 11.77 -12.61
C GLY A 46 -8.13 11.70 -11.52
N GLU A 47 -9.39 12.06 -11.81
CA GLU A 47 -10.47 12.07 -10.81
C GLU A 47 -10.71 10.68 -10.22
N THR A 48 -10.90 9.67 -11.07
CA THR A 48 -11.06 8.28 -10.64
C THR A 48 -9.86 7.80 -9.83
N PHE A 49 -8.63 8.11 -10.27
CA PHE A 49 -7.42 7.81 -9.52
C PHE A 49 -7.48 8.42 -8.10
N ARG A 50 -7.76 9.71 -7.99
CA ARG A 50 -7.80 10.42 -6.70
C ARG A 50 -8.88 9.86 -5.77
N GLU A 51 -10.08 9.58 -6.29
CA GLU A 51 -11.16 8.98 -5.53
C GLU A 51 -10.77 7.61 -4.95
N GLU A 52 -10.16 6.76 -5.77
CA GLU A 52 -9.72 5.43 -5.33
C GLU A 52 -8.56 5.50 -4.34
N VAL A 53 -7.61 6.43 -4.51
CA VAL A 53 -6.56 6.68 -3.52
C VAL A 53 -7.15 7.02 -2.16
N HIS A 54 -8.19 7.86 -2.12
CA HIS A 54 -8.86 8.16 -0.86
C HIS A 54 -9.50 6.92 -0.24
N LYS A 55 -9.99 5.96 -1.00
CA LYS A 55 -10.59 4.73 -0.42
C LYS A 55 -9.52 3.78 0.14
N CYS A 56 -8.29 3.85 -0.36
CA CYS A 56 -7.19 2.99 0.01
C CYS A 56 -6.54 3.35 1.35
N THR A 57 -5.84 2.38 1.93
CA THR A 57 -5.04 2.59 3.16
C THR A 57 -3.59 2.18 3.01
N PHE A 58 -3.28 1.42 1.97
CA PHE A 58 -1.94 1.07 1.52
C PHE A 58 -1.98 1.06 0.00
N ALA A 59 -0.90 1.49 -0.64
CA ALA A 59 -0.82 1.55 -2.09
C ALA A 59 0.45 0.89 -2.61
N ILE A 60 0.29 0.18 -3.71
CA ILE A 60 1.37 -0.23 -4.59
C ILE A 60 1.18 0.54 -5.90
N LEU A 61 2.19 1.32 -6.26
CA LEU A 61 2.30 1.90 -7.59
C LEU A 61 3.11 0.95 -8.47
N TYR A 62 2.46 0.33 -9.44
CA TYR A 62 3.07 -0.67 -10.31
C TYR A 62 3.46 -0.07 -11.68
N HIS A 63 4.60 -0.51 -12.18
CA HIS A 63 5.07 -0.21 -13.52
C HIS A 63 5.78 -1.42 -14.13
N THR A 64 5.58 -1.65 -15.44
CA THR A 64 6.45 -2.53 -16.23
C THR A 64 7.44 -1.70 -17.03
N ALA A 65 8.67 -2.18 -17.13
CA ALA A 65 9.70 -1.64 -18.00
C ALA A 65 9.34 -1.64 -19.50
N THR A 66 8.45 -2.55 -19.91
CA THR A 66 8.09 -2.78 -21.31
C THR A 66 7.07 -1.77 -21.84
N ARG A 67 6.39 -1.04 -20.95
CA ARG A 67 5.33 -0.09 -21.31
C ARG A 67 5.88 1.32 -21.39
N GLY A 68 6.34 1.65 -22.59
CA GLY A 68 6.99 2.93 -22.90
C GLY A 68 8.47 2.91 -22.56
N ARG A 69 9.19 4.00 -22.88
CA ARG A 69 10.54 4.17 -22.36
C ARG A 69 10.38 4.35 -20.85
N ILE A 70 11.01 3.50 -20.04
CA ILE A 70 11.29 3.90 -18.67
C ILE A 70 12.19 5.13 -18.81
N ASN A 71 11.61 6.33 -18.74
CA ASN A 71 12.40 7.53 -18.57
C ASN A 71 12.90 7.48 -17.12
N ILE A 72 13.90 6.62 -16.87
CA ILE A 72 14.75 6.51 -15.67
C ILE A 72 15.65 7.76 -15.59
N THR A 73 15.09 8.93 -15.85
CA THR A 73 15.78 10.21 -15.85
C THR A 73 14.85 11.21 -15.19
N ASN A 74 15.38 12.10 -14.34
CA ASN A 74 14.70 13.23 -13.69
C ASN A 74 14.24 14.30 -14.70
N VAL A 75 13.59 13.90 -15.79
CA VAL A 75 12.87 14.83 -16.67
C VAL A 75 11.47 15.00 -16.12
N THR A 76 10.92 16.21 -16.21
CA THR A 76 9.48 16.45 -16.05
C THR A 76 8.73 15.43 -16.92
N ASP A 77 7.74 14.74 -16.36
CA ASP A 77 7.06 13.56 -16.93
C ASP A 77 7.80 12.21 -16.80
N SER A 78 8.82 12.13 -15.94
CA SER A 78 9.33 10.87 -15.42
C SER A 78 8.27 10.17 -14.58
N LEU A 79 8.31 8.85 -14.66
CA LEU A 79 7.29 7.93 -14.20
C LEU A 79 6.51 8.38 -12.94
N TYR A 80 5.23 8.71 -13.13
CA TYR A 80 4.27 8.92 -12.04
C TYR A 80 4.64 9.97 -10.99
N ASP A 81 5.45 10.99 -11.32
CA ASP A 81 5.81 12.02 -10.34
C ASP A 81 4.59 12.68 -9.67
N VAL A 82 3.49 12.85 -10.41
CA VAL A 82 2.23 13.40 -9.91
C VAL A 82 1.48 12.38 -9.07
N GLU A 83 1.30 11.16 -9.57
CA GLU A 83 0.54 10.10 -8.91
C GLU A 83 1.24 9.63 -7.63
N LEU A 84 2.56 9.44 -7.66
CA LEU A 84 3.37 9.08 -6.50
C LEU A 84 3.34 10.19 -5.43
N GLN A 85 3.47 11.46 -5.84
CA GLN A 85 3.33 12.58 -4.92
C GLN A 85 1.93 12.62 -4.29
N TYR A 86 0.89 12.35 -5.07
CA TYR A 86 -0.48 12.30 -4.57
C TYR A 86 -0.68 11.15 -3.57
N LEU A 87 -0.20 9.95 -3.89
CA LEU A 87 -0.21 8.79 -2.99
C LEU A 87 0.50 9.12 -1.68
N TYR A 88 1.69 9.71 -1.73
CA TYR A 88 2.43 10.16 -0.56
C TYR A 88 1.65 11.18 0.27
N ASN A 89 1.04 12.18 -0.37
CA ASN A 89 0.29 13.23 0.33
C ASN A 89 -0.94 12.66 1.07
N ILE A 90 -1.62 11.66 0.52
CA ILE A 90 -2.84 11.09 1.10
C ILE A 90 -2.56 9.96 2.09
N LEU A 91 -1.63 9.06 1.77
CA LEU A 91 -1.39 7.83 2.53
C LEU A 91 -0.16 7.94 3.45
N GLY A 92 0.76 8.86 3.16
CA GLY A 92 2.06 8.98 3.82
C GLY A 92 3.07 7.95 3.31
N LYS A 93 4.37 8.29 3.43
CA LYS A 93 5.50 7.47 2.98
C LYS A 93 5.38 6.01 3.38
N GLU A 94 5.08 5.73 4.65
CA GLU A 94 5.04 4.37 5.24
C GLU A 94 3.99 3.44 4.64
N ASN A 95 3.08 3.95 3.80
CA ASN A 95 1.96 3.21 3.25
C ASN A 95 1.94 3.21 1.71
N VAL A 96 3.04 3.65 1.08
CA VAL A 96 3.22 3.67 -0.37
C VAL A 96 4.45 2.85 -0.74
N VAL A 97 4.29 1.90 -1.65
CA VAL A 97 5.38 1.10 -2.21
C VAL A 97 5.37 1.23 -3.72
N VAL A 98 6.54 1.22 -4.34
CA VAL A 98 6.69 1.21 -5.80
C VAL A 98 7.20 -0.16 -6.24
N VAL A 99 6.58 -0.72 -7.28
CA VAL A 99 7.02 -1.96 -7.94
C VAL A 99 7.35 -1.63 -9.39
N ILE A 100 8.56 -1.96 -9.81
CA ILE A 100 9.04 -1.84 -11.18
C ILE A 100 9.35 -3.26 -11.68
N ASP A 101 8.61 -3.72 -12.68
CA ASP A 101 8.67 -5.07 -13.23
C ASP A 101 9.33 -5.09 -14.62
N ASP A 102 9.61 -6.28 -15.13
CA ASP A 102 10.15 -6.58 -16.46
C ASP A 102 11.51 -5.94 -16.79
N LEU A 103 12.34 -5.73 -15.77
CA LEU A 103 13.71 -5.27 -15.99
C LEU A 103 14.57 -6.40 -16.57
N GLU A 104 15.64 -6.04 -17.27
CA GLU A 104 16.64 -7.02 -17.73
C GLU A 104 17.47 -7.54 -16.55
N ASP A 105 17.98 -6.63 -15.72
CA ASP A 105 18.68 -6.94 -14.46
C ASP A 105 18.19 -6.01 -13.34
N SER A 106 17.48 -6.56 -12.35
CA SER A 106 16.94 -5.75 -11.25
C SER A 106 17.99 -5.30 -10.23
N SER A 107 19.16 -5.95 -10.19
CA SER A 107 20.22 -5.66 -9.22
C SER A 107 21.05 -4.46 -9.66
N VAL A 108 21.41 -4.39 -10.94
CA VAL A 108 22.17 -3.28 -11.53
C VAL A 108 21.31 -2.03 -11.68
N GLU A 109 20.03 -2.19 -12.03
CA GLU A 109 19.15 -1.05 -12.29
C GLU A 109 18.64 -0.36 -11.01
N LYS A 110 18.67 -1.03 -9.84
CA LYS A 110 18.14 -0.45 -8.59
C LYS A 110 18.87 0.81 -8.17
N ASP A 111 20.18 0.74 -8.05
CA ASP A 111 20.97 1.89 -7.60
C ASP A 111 20.89 3.02 -8.63
N ARG A 112 20.98 2.68 -9.92
CA ARG A 112 20.82 3.65 -11.02
C ARG A 112 19.45 4.34 -11.01
N ILE A 113 18.35 3.62 -10.79
CA ILE A 113 17.00 4.19 -10.73
C ILE A 113 16.85 5.10 -9.50
N LEU A 114 17.35 4.68 -8.34
CA LEU A 114 17.26 5.47 -7.12
C LEU A 114 18.14 6.73 -7.18
N GLU A 115 19.31 6.65 -7.81
CA GLU A 115 20.17 7.80 -8.10
C GLU A 115 19.54 8.75 -9.11
N SER A 116 18.95 8.23 -10.17
CA SER A 116 18.36 9.04 -11.24
C SER A 116 16.99 9.61 -10.88
N GLN A 117 16.27 8.99 -9.94
CA GLN A 117 14.96 9.43 -9.43
C GLN A 117 14.93 9.41 -7.88
N PRO A 118 15.63 10.34 -7.21
CA PRO A 118 15.66 10.39 -5.75
C PRO A 118 14.27 10.49 -5.13
N ARG A 119 13.30 11.08 -5.84
CA ARG A 119 11.91 11.23 -5.37
C ARG A 119 11.27 9.89 -5.02
N LEU A 120 11.62 8.79 -5.72
CA LEU A 120 11.11 7.46 -5.39
C LEU A 120 11.43 7.09 -3.93
N GLY A 121 12.68 7.23 -3.51
CA GLY A 121 13.12 6.94 -2.15
C GLY A 121 12.59 7.93 -1.09
N HIS A 122 12.20 9.14 -1.49
CA HIS A 122 11.62 10.12 -0.58
C HIS A 122 10.12 9.92 -0.37
N LEU A 123 9.39 9.55 -1.43
CA LEU A 123 7.92 9.49 -1.44
C LEU A 123 7.37 8.09 -1.15
N ALA A 124 8.13 7.03 -1.45
CA ALA A 124 7.75 5.66 -1.15
C ALA A 124 8.52 5.12 0.06
N ARG A 125 7.91 4.17 0.77
CA ARG A 125 8.55 3.40 1.84
C ARG A 125 9.69 2.54 1.30
N ASP A 126 9.44 1.89 0.16
CA ASP A 126 10.38 0.97 -0.47
C ASP A 126 10.10 0.89 -1.98
N VAL A 127 11.11 0.45 -2.73
CA VAL A 127 11.06 0.26 -4.18
C VAL A 127 11.56 -1.15 -4.49
N PHE A 128 10.65 -1.97 -5.04
CA PHE A 128 10.95 -3.34 -5.45
C PHE A 128 11.08 -3.40 -6.97
N LEU A 129 12.21 -3.91 -7.42
CA LEU A 129 12.53 -4.09 -8.83
C LEU A 129 12.50 -5.58 -9.12
N PHE A 130 11.87 -6.00 -10.20
CA PHE A 130 11.80 -7.39 -10.63
C PHE A 130 12.30 -7.50 -12.06
N SER A 131 13.22 -8.45 -12.29
CA SER A 131 13.57 -8.83 -13.65
C SER A 131 12.60 -9.87 -14.19
N VAL A 132 12.57 -10.02 -15.51
CA VAL A 132 11.78 -11.06 -16.18
C VAL A 132 12.10 -12.45 -15.60
N GLU A 133 13.39 -12.75 -15.41
CA GLU A 133 13.83 -14.04 -14.84
C GLU A 133 13.36 -14.27 -13.40
N GLU A 134 13.35 -13.22 -12.58
CA GLU A 134 12.90 -13.34 -11.19
C GLU A 134 11.40 -13.59 -11.13
N LYS A 135 10.64 -12.93 -12.01
CA LYS A 135 9.19 -13.13 -12.11
C LYS A 135 8.82 -14.54 -12.53
N GLU A 136 9.55 -15.13 -13.47
CA GLU A 136 9.32 -16.52 -13.90
C GLU A 136 9.52 -17.54 -12.77
N ARG A 137 10.32 -17.19 -11.75
CA ARG A 137 10.53 -18.03 -10.56
C ARG A 137 9.43 -17.86 -9.51
N ILE A 138 8.54 -16.86 -9.65
CA ILE A 138 7.40 -16.66 -8.76
C ILE A 138 6.29 -17.61 -9.23
N PRO A 139 5.93 -18.65 -8.45
CA PRO A 139 4.88 -19.57 -8.88
C PRO A 139 3.54 -18.86 -8.89
N LEU A 140 2.89 -18.86 -10.05
CA LEU A 140 1.49 -18.49 -10.21
C LEU A 140 0.65 -19.47 -9.38
N PHE A 141 -0.29 -18.95 -8.59
CA PHE A 141 -1.04 -19.73 -7.62
C PHE A 141 -1.86 -20.83 -8.33
N ASN A 142 -1.33 -22.05 -8.36
CA ASN A 142 -2.08 -23.31 -8.52
C ASN A 142 -1.29 -24.58 -8.18
N GLN A 143 -0.01 -24.51 -7.80
CA GLN A 143 0.74 -25.71 -7.41
C GLN A 143 1.69 -25.46 -6.22
N GLN A 144 1.42 -26.19 -5.12
CA GLN A 144 2.30 -26.56 -4.00
C GLN A 144 2.30 -25.70 -2.71
N LYS A 145 2.14 -26.42 -1.60
CA LYS A 145 2.07 -25.95 -0.19
C LYS A 145 3.44 -25.53 0.41
N ASN A 146 4.52 -25.48 -0.36
CA ASN A 146 5.87 -25.13 0.09
C ASN A 146 6.59 -24.29 -0.97
N VAL A 147 6.05 -23.11 -1.26
CA VAL A 147 6.70 -22.15 -2.17
C VAL A 147 7.73 -21.34 -1.37
N ILE A 148 8.98 -21.36 -1.82
CA ILE A 148 9.96 -20.35 -1.45
C ILE A 148 9.53 -19.07 -2.18
N PHE A 149 8.92 -18.14 -1.44
CA PHE A 149 8.66 -16.82 -1.99
C PHE A 149 9.99 -16.14 -2.28
N ASP A 150 10.11 -15.54 -3.47
CA ASP A 150 11.19 -14.62 -3.77
C ASP A 150 11.37 -13.64 -2.58
N PRO A 151 12.60 -13.38 -2.10
CA PRO A 151 12.82 -12.55 -0.92
C PRO A 151 12.19 -11.15 -1.02
N LYS A 152 12.13 -10.56 -2.22
CA LYS A 152 11.48 -9.25 -2.43
C LYS A 152 9.98 -9.35 -2.30
N VAL A 153 9.37 -10.42 -2.84
CA VAL A 153 7.95 -10.70 -2.63
C VAL A 153 7.66 -10.92 -1.15
N ALA A 154 8.45 -11.75 -0.46
CA ALA A 154 8.27 -12.00 0.97
C ALA A 154 8.35 -10.70 1.79
N GLN A 155 9.29 -9.82 1.46
CA GLN A 155 9.41 -8.50 2.08
C GLN A 155 8.19 -7.62 1.78
N LEU A 156 7.76 -7.52 0.52
CA LEU A 156 6.57 -6.76 0.12
C LEU A 156 5.32 -7.22 0.88
N ILE A 157 5.07 -8.53 0.91
CA ILE A 157 3.94 -9.14 1.63
C ILE A 157 4.03 -8.86 3.13
N ARG A 158 5.23 -8.87 3.71
CA ARG A 158 5.45 -8.48 5.11
C ARG A 158 5.08 -7.02 5.35
N LEU A 159 5.48 -6.08 4.50
CA LEU A 159 5.14 -4.66 4.66
C LEU A 159 3.62 -4.45 4.65
N ILE A 160 2.90 -5.17 3.78
CA ILE A 160 1.44 -5.15 3.71
C ILE A 160 0.86 -5.71 5.01
N LYS A 161 1.30 -6.88 5.48
CA LYS A 161 0.83 -7.51 6.73
C LYS A 161 1.09 -6.63 7.96
N ASP A 162 2.27 -6.02 8.05
CA ASP A 162 2.64 -5.13 9.15
C ASP A 162 1.73 -3.90 9.20
N HIS A 163 1.34 -3.36 8.04
CA HIS A 163 0.34 -2.29 7.97
C HIS A 163 -1.02 -2.74 8.50
N GLN A 164 -1.48 -3.93 8.11
CA GLN A 164 -2.74 -4.50 8.61
C GLN A 164 -2.75 -4.64 10.13
N GLN A 165 -1.67 -5.19 10.68
CA GLN A 165 -1.53 -5.39 12.13
C GLN A 165 -1.51 -4.06 12.88
N ARG A 166 -0.72 -3.06 12.44
CA ARG A 166 -0.69 -1.74 13.06
C ARG A 166 -2.07 -1.10 13.13
N ARG A 167 -2.89 -1.24 12.09
CA ARG A 167 -4.26 -0.72 12.08
C ARG A 167 -5.16 -1.47 13.05
N GLN A 168 -5.06 -2.79 13.16
CA GLN A 168 -5.83 -3.59 14.11
C GLN A 168 -5.46 -3.24 15.58
N CYS A 169 -4.17 -3.12 15.89
CA CYS A 169 -3.69 -2.74 17.23
C CYS A 169 -4.12 -1.32 17.62
N ASN A 170 -4.07 -0.36 16.69
CA ASN A 170 -4.56 0.99 16.97
C ASN A 170 -6.08 1.00 17.26
N VAL A 171 -6.84 0.13 16.59
CA VAL A 171 -8.27 -0.05 16.88
C VAL A 171 -8.49 -0.67 18.27
N SER A 172 -7.74 -1.70 18.63
CA SER A 172 -7.88 -2.34 19.95
C SER A 172 -7.53 -1.37 21.07
N VAL A 173 -6.41 -0.65 20.99
CA VAL A 173 -5.99 0.35 22.00
C VAL A 173 -6.99 1.50 22.10
N SER A 174 -7.48 2.02 20.97
CA SER A 174 -8.51 3.06 20.96
C SER A 174 -9.81 2.57 21.60
N SER A 175 -10.24 1.34 21.30
CA SER A 175 -11.47 0.76 21.86
C SER A 175 -11.36 0.51 23.37
N HIS A 176 -10.20 0.03 23.85
CA HIS A 176 -9.92 -0.11 25.28
C HIS A 176 -9.91 1.24 26.00
N ASN A 177 -9.31 2.28 25.40
CA ASN A 177 -9.32 3.63 25.98
C ASN A 177 -10.74 4.21 26.07
N TYR A 178 -11.59 4.01 25.04
CA TYR A 178 -13.00 4.40 25.10
C TYR A 178 -13.79 3.60 26.16
N GLN A 179 -13.51 2.31 26.32
CA GLN A 179 -14.12 1.51 27.39
C GLN A 179 -13.70 2.02 28.78
N LEU A 180 -12.41 2.32 28.99
CA LEU A 180 -11.90 2.87 30.26
C LEU A 180 -12.48 4.26 30.58
N LEU A 181 -12.58 5.15 29.60
CA LEU A 181 -13.24 6.46 29.74
C LEU A 181 -14.74 6.30 30.08
N ASN A 182 -15.43 5.37 29.43
CA ASN A 182 -16.84 5.09 29.72
C ASN A 182 -17.06 4.47 31.10
N ILE A 183 -16.14 3.62 31.57
CA ILE A 183 -16.16 3.07 32.94
C ILE A 183 -15.94 4.19 33.95
N SER A 184 -14.94 5.05 33.74
CA SER A 184 -14.64 6.19 34.61
C SER A 184 -15.83 7.17 34.71
N CYS A 185 -16.48 7.51 33.59
CA CYS A 185 -17.70 8.34 33.59
C CYS A 185 -18.88 7.69 34.34
N LYS A 186 -19.05 6.37 34.26
CA LYS A 186 -20.09 5.63 35.00
C LYS A 186 -19.83 5.61 36.51
N GLU A 187 -18.57 5.54 36.93
CA GLU A 187 -18.24 5.62 38.37
C GLU A 187 -18.42 7.02 38.94
N LEU A 188 -18.09 8.06 38.16
CA LEU A 188 -18.32 9.46 38.55
C LEU A 188 -19.82 9.80 38.65
N THR A 189 -20.67 9.20 37.81
CA THR A 189 -22.12 9.37 37.91
C THR A 189 -22.73 8.59 39.07
N LYS A 190 -22.23 7.37 39.39
CA LYS A 190 -22.66 6.64 40.59
C LYS A 190 -22.33 7.35 41.90
N LYS A 191 -21.14 7.97 42.01
CA LYS A 191 -20.76 8.76 43.20
C LYS A 191 -21.59 10.04 43.39
N ARG A 192 -22.21 10.57 42.34
CA ARG A 192 -23.05 11.78 42.43
C ARG A 192 -24.47 11.50 42.92
N VAL A 193 -24.97 10.27 42.76
CA VAL A 193 -26.33 9.87 43.17
C VAL A 193 -26.38 9.46 44.65
N SER A 194 -25.24 9.12 45.28
CA SER A 194 -25.19 8.73 46.70
C SER A 194 -25.05 9.89 47.70
N ASN A 195 -24.96 11.15 47.24
CA ASN A 195 -24.76 12.33 48.10
C ASN A 195 -25.95 13.32 48.02
N GLN A 196 -27.19 12.82 48.05
CA GLN A 196 -28.34 13.67 48.41
C GLN A 196 -28.59 13.53 49.92
N PRO A 197 -28.41 14.58 50.72
CA PRO A 197 -28.76 14.55 52.13
C PRO A 197 -30.28 14.55 52.26
N THR A 198 -30.79 13.59 53.02
CA THR A 198 -32.18 13.50 53.52
C THR A 198 -32.59 14.73 54.31
#